data_AF-A0A015JYZ7-F1
#
_entry.id   AF-A0A015JYZ7-F1
#
_cell.length_a   1.000
_cell.length_b   1.000
_cell.length_c   1.000
_cell.angle_alpha   90.00
_cell.angle_beta   90.00
_cell.angle_gamma   90.00
#
_symmetry.space_group_name_H-M   'P 1'
#
loop_
_entity.id
_entity.type
_entity.pdbx_description
1 polymer ?
#
loop_
_entity_poly.entity_id
_entity_poly.type
_entity_poly.pdbx_seq_one_letter_code
_entity_poly.pdbx_strand_id
1 'polypeptide(L)'
;MATSTSVQFTVGKLDAGMAILLTEDHHLIEFPSLLLPPGVTSGSIVNIGVNRNYDQEAAQSKEFWELQEAILKEFGRNKPEPPRLHIKHITQTSVILEWEPLVLHQAKLKALNIYRNGERLSQHAPIGINYIKLSGLDMNHDYEFYITIQTTAGTFTSDNIKVKTHTIENLTGINVCFGILNGNDENEQDGDNPSHSKQELIEILERIDAKYSEHVGPDTTHLLCNIQGGPEYQKALEGSIPIVKPEWLIACEKTGVIQAALPYYLVPQTPVSEESSR
;
A
#
# COMPACT_ATOMS: atom_id res chain seq x y z
N MET A 1 -43.71 -43.63 -5.06
CA MET A 1 -45.13 -43.41 -5.39
C MET A 1 -45.59 -42.16 -4.64
N ALA A 2 -45.86 -41.07 -5.35
CA ALA A 2 -46.34 -39.85 -4.71
C ALA A 2 -47.80 -40.07 -4.30
N THR A 3 -48.08 -39.96 -3.00
CA THR A 3 -49.45 -39.95 -2.47
C THR A 3 -50.06 -38.59 -2.79
N SER A 4 -50.77 -38.50 -3.91
CA SER A 4 -51.54 -37.29 -4.24
C SER A 4 -52.80 -37.27 -3.38
N THR A 5 -52.90 -36.31 -2.46
CA THR A 5 -54.12 -36.07 -1.70
C THR A 5 -54.92 -34.98 -2.40
N SER A 6 -56.05 -35.34 -2.99
CA SER A 6 -57.04 -34.39 -3.51
C SER A 6 -58.15 -34.26 -2.49
N VAL A 7 -58.42 -33.03 -2.05
CA VAL A 7 -59.49 -32.73 -1.09
C VAL A 7 -60.48 -31.76 -1.73
N GLN A 8 -61.76 -32.01 -1.52
CA GLN A 8 -62.86 -31.18 -2.01
C GLN A 8 -63.19 -30.10 -0.97
N PHE A 9 -63.39 -28.88 -1.45
CA PHE A 9 -63.72 -27.73 -0.63
C PHE A 9 -64.94 -26.99 -1.18
N THR A 10 -65.79 -26.51 -0.29
CA THR A 10 -66.88 -25.59 -0.62
C THR A 10 -66.46 -24.16 -0.32
N VAL A 11 -66.66 -23.25 -1.28
CA VAL A 11 -66.40 -21.82 -1.09
C VAL A 11 -67.52 -21.22 -0.25
N GLY A 12 -67.24 -20.91 1.01
CA GLY A 12 -68.21 -20.28 1.91
C GLY A 12 -68.39 -18.81 1.58
N LYS A 13 -67.35 -18.01 1.78
CA LYS A 13 -67.35 -16.56 1.55
C LYS A 13 -66.23 -16.19 0.59
N LEU A 14 -66.49 -15.25 -0.32
CA LEU A 14 -65.51 -14.73 -1.26
C LEU A 14 -65.45 -13.20 -1.12
N ASP A 15 -64.33 -12.69 -0.64
CA ASP A 15 -64.02 -11.25 -0.56
C ASP A 15 -62.95 -10.89 -1.61
N ALA A 16 -62.70 -9.59 -1.82
CA ALA A 16 -61.81 -9.07 -2.88
C ALA A 16 -60.30 -9.38 -2.73
N GLY A 17 -59.93 -10.37 -1.90
CA GLY A 17 -58.54 -10.81 -1.71
C GLY A 17 -58.40 -12.17 -1.03
N MET A 18 -59.40 -12.56 -0.23
CA MET A 18 -59.42 -13.83 0.49
C MET A 18 -60.74 -14.56 0.25
N ALA A 19 -60.68 -15.88 0.23
CA ALA A 19 -61.81 -16.79 0.19
C ALA A 19 -61.78 -17.70 1.42
N ILE A 20 -62.96 -18.04 1.93
CA ILE A 20 -63.12 -19.03 3.00
C ILE A 20 -63.53 -20.35 2.35
N LEU A 21 -62.68 -21.36 2.48
CA LEU A 21 -62.91 -22.73 2.01
C LEU A 21 -63.32 -23.62 3.20
N LEU A 22 -64.36 -24.41 3.01
CA LEU A 22 -64.92 -25.32 4.01
C LEU A 22 -64.78 -26.77 3.52
N THR A 23 -64.27 -27.65 4.38
CA THR A 23 -64.26 -29.11 4.13
C THR A 23 -65.53 -29.76 4.67
N GLU A 24 -65.81 -31.00 4.25
CA GLU A 24 -66.90 -31.82 4.82
C GLU A 24 -66.69 -32.08 6.33
N ASP A 25 -65.43 -32.15 6.77
CA ASP A 25 -65.05 -32.30 8.19
C ASP A 25 -65.07 -30.97 8.97
N HIS A 26 -65.75 -29.94 8.47
CA HIS A 26 -65.94 -28.64 9.11
C HIS A 26 -64.64 -27.84 9.36
N HIS A 27 -63.53 -28.19 8.71
CA HIS A 27 -62.34 -27.34 8.71
C HIS A 27 -62.55 -26.11 7.83
N LEU A 28 -62.12 -24.96 8.35
CA LEU A 28 -62.13 -23.67 7.68
C LEU A 28 -60.70 -23.32 7.26
N ILE A 29 -60.50 -23.03 5.97
CA ILE A 29 -59.22 -22.59 5.42
C ILE A 29 -59.40 -21.22 4.78
N GLU A 30 -58.56 -20.27 5.18
CA GLU A 30 -58.42 -19.00 4.48
C GLU A 30 -57.47 -19.17 3.29
N PHE A 31 -57.96 -18.89 2.08
CA PHE A 31 -57.22 -19.10 0.85
C PHE A 31 -57.22 -17.83 -0.02
N PRO A 32 -56.07 -17.39 -0.56
CA PRO A 32 -56.02 -16.20 -1.43
C PRO A 32 -56.92 -16.37 -2.65
N SER A 33 -57.86 -15.44 -2.87
CA SER A 33 -58.84 -15.56 -3.96
C SER A 33 -58.20 -15.53 -5.34
N LEU A 34 -56.99 -14.94 -5.46
CA LEU A 34 -56.19 -14.92 -6.70
C LEU A 34 -55.75 -16.31 -7.17
N LEU A 35 -55.59 -17.27 -6.25
CA LEU A 35 -55.15 -18.62 -6.56
C LEU A 35 -56.32 -19.56 -6.90
N LEU A 36 -57.56 -19.07 -6.83
CA LEU A 36 -58.74 -19.83 -7.24
C LEU A 36 -58.97 -19.70 -8.77
N PRO A 37 -59.59 -20.71 -9.40
CA PRO A 37 -59.97 -20.62 -10.81
C PRO A 37 -60.92 -19.44 -11.07
N PRO A 38 -60.88 -18.84 -12.27
CA PRO A 38 -61.81 -17.78 -12.64
C PRO A 38 -63.26 -18.29 -12.68
N GLY A 39 -64.21 -17.46 -12.21
CA GLY A 39 -65.64 -17.78 -12.23
C GLY A 39 -66.18 -18.49 -10.98
N VAL A 40 -65.35 -18.68 -9.96
CA VAL A 40 -65.75 -19.25 -8.66
C VAL A 40 -66.56 -18.22 -7.85
N THR A 41 -67.71 -18.63 -7.32
CA THR A 41 -68.60 -17.83 -6.46
C THR A 41 -68.85 -18.51 -5.11
N SER A 42 -69.46 -17.81 -4.15
CA SER A 42 -69.94 -18.44 -2.90
C SER A 42 -70.90 -19.60 -3.21
N GLY A 43 -70.70 -20.74 -2.54
CA GLY A 43 -71.38 -22.01 -2.79
C GLY A 43 -70.72 -22.90 -3.84
N SER A 44 -69.70 -22.43 -4.57
CA SER A 44 -68.97 -23.26 -5.54
C SER A 44 -68.16 -24.35 -4.85
N ILE A 45 -67.98 -25.47 -5.53
CA ILE A 45 -67.17 -26.58 -5.04
C ILE A 45 -65.90 -26.66 -5.87
N VAL A 46 -64.74 -26.67 -5.20
CA VAL A 46 -63.41 -26.72 -5.82
C VAL A 46 -62.64 -27.94 -5.31
N ASN A 47 -61.86 -28.57 -6.19
CA ASN A 47 -60.96 -29.66 -5.82
C ASN A 47 -59.54 -29.14 -5.79
N ILE A 48 -58.85 -29.29 -4.65
CA ILE A 48 -57.45 -28.87 -4.49
C ILE A 48 -56.61 -30.13 -4.34
N GLY A 49 -55.73 -30.36 -5.31
CA GLY A 49 -54.70 -31.38 -5.27
C GLY A 49 -53.41 -30.82 -4.69
N VAL A 50 -52.97 -31.35 -3.55
CA VAL A 50 -51.69 -30.96 -2.95
C VAL A 50 -50.69 -32.09 -3.16
N ASN A 51 -49.64 -31.78 -3.92
CA ASN A 51 -48.57 -32.72 -4.25
C ASN A 51 -47.22 -32.13 -3.88
N ARG A 52 -46.38 -32.92 -3.22
CA ARG A 52 -45.00 -32.52 -2.92
C ARG A 52 -44.17 -32.53 -4.20
N ASN A 53 -43.62 -31.39 -4.58
CA ASN A 53 -42.79 -31.24 -5.77
C ASN A 53 -41.31 -31.47 -5.44
N TYR A 54 -40.88 -32.73 -5.46
CA TYR A 54 -39.51 -33.13 -5.15
C TYR A 54 -38.48 -32.54 -6.12
N ASP A 55 -38.84 -32.35 -7.39
CA ASP A 55 -37.92 -31.81 -8.41
C ASP A 55 -37.60 -30.34 -8.12
N GLN A 56 -38.61 -29.56 -7.75
CA GLN A 56 -38.43 -28.15 -7.38
C GLN A 56 -37.70 -27.99 -6.04
N GLU A 57 -37.93 -28.88 -5.07
CA GLU A 57 -37.15 -28.92 -3.82
C GLU A 57 -35.66 -29.18 -4.10
N ALA A 58 -35.37 -30.15 -4.96
CA ALA A 58 -33.99 -30.47 -5.36
C ALA A 58 -33.32 -29.30 -6.10
N ALA A 59 -34.05 -28.63 -7.00
CA ALA A 59 -33.55 -27.46 -7.73
C ALA A 59 -33.24 -26.28 -6.79
N GLN A 60 -34.16 -25.92 -5.88
CA GLN A 60 -33.94 -24.85 -4.91
C GLN A 60 -32.80 -25.18 -3.95
N SER A 61 -32.71 -26.43 -3.49
CA SER A 61 -31.60 -26.87 -2.64
C SER A 61 -30.27 -26.73 -3.37
N LYS A 62 -30.21 -27.08 -4.65
CA LYS A 62 -29.00 -26.95 -5.46
C LYS A 62 -28.60 -25.48 -5.61
N GLU A 63 -29.53 -24.62 -6.02
CA GLU A 63 -29.29 -23.18 -6.17
C GLU A 63 -28.79 -22.54 -4.86
N PHE A 64 -29.40 -22.91 -3.74
CA PHE A 64 -28.98 -22.46 -2.42
C PHE A 64 -27.52 -22.82 -2.13
N TRP A 65 -27.13 -24.08 -2.35
CA TRP A 65 -25.76 -24.52 -2.10
C TRP A 65 -24.75 -23.93 -3.08
N GLU A 66 -25.10 -23.77 -4.35
CA GLU A 66 -24.26 -23.09 -5.33
C GLU A 66 -23.97 -21.64 -4.92
N LEU A 67 -24.97 -20.92 -4.42
CA LEU A 67 -24.78 -19.57 -3.88
C LEU A 67 -23.88 -19.57 -2.65
N GLN A 68 -24.09 -20.48 -1.71
CA GLN A 68 -23.24 -20.59 -0.51
C GLN A 68 -21.77 -20.89 -0.88
N GLU A 69 -21.54 -21.78 -1.84
CA GLU A 69 -20.19 -22.10 -2.31
C GLU A 69 -19.55 -20.92 -3.03
N ALA A 70 -20.31 -20.16 -3.82
CA ALA A 70 -19.82 -18.95 -4.47
C ALA A 70 -19.37 -17.89 -3.44
N ILE A 71 -20.19 -17.63 -2.42
CA ILE A 71 -19.86 -16.71 -1.32
C ILE A 71 -18.60 -17.18 -0.57
N LEU A 72 -18.52 -18.47 -0.25
CA LEU A 72 -17.35 -19.05 0.43
C LEU A 72 -16.09 -18.91 -0.43
N LYS A 73 -16.21 -19.15 -1.74
CA LYS A 73 -15.09 -19.04 -2.68
C LYS A 73 -14.59 -17.60 -2.79
N GLU A 74 -15.49 -16.63 -2.86
CA GLU A 74 -15.14 -15.23 -3.03
C GLU A 74 -14.57 -14.59 -1.75
N PHE A 75 -15.18 -14.85 -0.59
CA PHE A 75 -14.85 -14.15 0.66
C PHE A 75 -14.13 -14.98 1.71
N GLY A 76 -14.23 -16.32 1.63
CA GLY A 76 -13.78 -17.21 2.71
C GLY A 76 -12.52 -18.03 2.43
N ARG A 77 -12.10 -18.18 1.17
CA ARG A 77 -10.95 -19.04 0.83
C ARG A 77 -9.60 -18.35 1.02
N ASN A 78 -9.47 -17.10 0.58
CA ASN A 78 -8.17 -16.43 0.54
C ASN A 78 -8.04 -15.43 1.69
N LYS A 79 -7.05 -15.69 2.56
CA LYS A 79 -6.70 -14.78 3.66
C LYS A 79 -5.64 -13.79 3.19
N PRO A 80 -5.51 -12.61 3.82
CA PRO A 80 -4.38 -11.73 3.59
C PRO A 80 -3.06 -12.46 3.82
N GLU A 81 -2.06 -12.14 3.01
CA GLU A 81 -0.72 -12.69 3.18
C GLU A 81 0.10 -11.81 4.13
N PRO A 82 1.04 -12.41 4.89
CA PRO A 82 2.03 -11.65 5.62
C PRO A 82 2.81 -10.71 4.70
N PRO A 83 3.06 -9.45 5.12
CA PRO A 83 3.80 -8.49 4.33
C PRO A 83 5.26 -8.92 4.22
N ARG A 84 5.87 -8.79 3.03
CA ARG A 84 7.27 -9.11 2.81
C ARG A 84 8.11 -7.86 2.88
N LEU A 85 8.94 -7.79 3.91
CA LEU A 85 9.81 -6.65 4.21
C LEU A 85 11.21 -6.91 3.67
N HIS A 86 11.87 -5.87 3.17
CA HIS A 86 13.24 -5.88 2.69
C HIS A 86 13.96 -4.59 3.11
N ILE A 87 15.29 -4.66 3.17
CA ILE A 87 16.11 -3.45 3.35
C ILE A 87 16.41 -2.87 1.98
N LYS A 88 15.99 -1.62 1.77
CA LYS A 88 16.31 -0.89 0.54
C LYS A 88 17.67 -0.21 0.63
N HIS A 89 17.95 0.42 1.77
CA HIS A 89 19.16 1.22 1.95
C HIS A 89 19.56 1.34 3.42
N ILE A 90 20.86 1.44 3.68
CA ILE A 90 21.44 1.55 5.03
C ILE A 90 22.50 2.65 4.99
N THR A 91 22.48 3.52 5.99
CA THR A 91 23.54 4.48 6.26
C THR A 91 24.05 4.29 7.70
N GLN A 92 24.92 5.20 8.14
CA GLN A 92 25.45 5.20 9.50
C GLN A 92 24.37 5.47 10.55
N THR A 93 23.36 6.27 10.21
CA THR A 93 22.35 6.74 11.17
C THR A 93 20.91 6.60 10.66
N SER A 94 20.71 5.94 9.53
CA SER A 94 19.38 5.71 8.99
C SER A 94 19.28 4.39 8.21
N VAL A 95 18.06 3.84 8.17
CA VAL A 95 17.72 2.66 7.36
C VAL A 95 16.44 2.97 6.60
N ILE A 96 16.38 2.55 5.33
CA ILE A 96 15.17 2.59 4.53
C ILE A 96 14.65 1.17 4.39
N LEU A 97 13.45 0.96 4.92
CA LEU A 97 12.71 -0.28 4.79
C LEU A 97 11.76 -0.17 3.61
N GLU A 98 11.62 -1.23 2.83
CA GLU A 98 10.69 -1.34 1.72
C GLU A 98 9.94 -2.66 1.82
N TRP A 99 8.66 -2.67 1.47
CA TRP A 99 7.86 -3.89 1.45
C TRP A 99 7.20 -4.10 0.10
N GLU A 100 6.96 -5.37 -0.25
CA GLU A 100 6.21 -5.71 -1.45
C GLU A 100 4.76 -5.19 -1.37
N PRO A 101 4.09 -4.96 -2.53
CA PRO A 101 2.67 -4.62 -2.55
C PRO A 101 1.83 -5.61 -1.72
N LEU A 102 1.01 -5.06 -0.82
CA LEU A 102 0.27 -5.86 0.15
C LEU A 102 -0.82 -6.71 -0.52
N VAL A 103 -0.79 -8.02 -0.31
CA VAL A 103 -1.80 -8.95 -0.83
C VAL A 103 -2.90 -9.14 0.22
N LEU A 104 -3.94 -8.29 0.14
CA LEU A 104 -5.02 -8.24 1.13
C LEU A 104 -6.25 -9.09 0.77
N HIS A 105 -6.37 -9.53 -0.49
CA HIS A 105 -7.57 -10.19 -1.01
C HIS A 105 -8.83 -9.35 -0.75
N GLN A 106 -9.84 -9.90 -0.07
CA GLN A 106 -11.09 -9.19 0.27
C GLN A 106 -10.97 -8.35 1.55
N ALA A 107 -9.86 -8.44 2.28
CA ALA A 107 -9.69 -7.69 3.51
C ALA A 107 -9.29 -6.24 3.22
N LYS A 108 -9.86 -5.32 4.00
CA LYS A 108 -9.40 -3.92 4.03
C LYS A 108 -8.26 -3.74 5.00
N LEU A 109 -7.23 -3.00 4.59
CA LEU A 109 -6.15 -2.54 5.47
C LEU A 109 -6.69 -1.47 6.42
N LYS A 110 -6.42 -1.63 7.71
CA LYS A 110 -6.73 -0.65 8.76
C LYS A 110 -5.50 0.16 9.16
N ALA A 111 -4.37 -0.52 9.36
CA ALA A 111 -3.12 0.13 9.74
C ALA A 111 -1.90 -0.72 9.32
N LEU A 112 -0.78 -0.05 9.09
CA LEU A 112 0.54 -0.66 8.97
C LEU A 112 1.42 -0.07 10.06
N ASN A 113 1.95 -0.92 10.94
CA ASN A 113 2.79 -0.54 12.05
C ASN A 113 4.19 -1.09 11.85
N ILE A 114 5.20 -0.31 12.22
CA ILE A 114 6.61 -0.68 12.12
C ILE A 114 7.14 -0.86 13.54
N TYR A 115 7.94 -1.89 13.73
CA TYR A 115 8.57 -2.21 14.99
C TYR A 115 10.09 -2.18 14.85
N ARG A 116 10.75 -1.69 15.89
CA ARG A 116 12.21 -1.67 16.05
C ARG A 116 12.55 -2.28 17.40
N ASN A 117 13.35 -3.35 17.41
CA ASN A 117 13.78 -4.06 18.62
C ASN A 117 12.60 -4.46 19.53
N GLY A 118 11.45 -4.82 18.94
CA GLY A 118 10.23 -5.19 19.65
C GLY A 118 9.31 -4.02 20.03
N GLU A 119 9.75 -2.77 19.91
CA GLU A 119 8.94 -1.60 20.22
C GLU A 119 8.27 -1.03 18.96
N ARG A 120 6.99 -0.64 19.08
CA ARG A 120 6.25 0.00 18.00
C ARG A 120 6.72 1.44 17.81
N LEU A 121 7.11 1.77 16.59
CA LEU A 121 7.41 3.16 16.23
C LEU A 121 6.12 3.96 16.07
N SER A 122 6.14 5.22 16.52
CA SER A 122 5.01 6.16 16.36
C SER A 122 4.83 6.64 14.92
N GLN A 123 5.85 6.48 14.08
CA GLN A 123 5.81 6.93 12.69
C GLN A 123 4.86 6.03 11.87
N HIS A 124 3.95 6.65 11.14
CA HIS A 124 3.03 5.95 10.25
C HIS A 124 3.65 5.75 8.87
N ALA A 125 3.38 4.59 8.25
CA ALA A 125 3.73 4.38 6.86
C ALA A 125 2.91 5.33 5.97
N PRO A 126 3.57 6.11 5.10
CA PRO A 126 2.89 7.02 4.18
C PRO A 126 1.97 6.28 3.20
N ILE A 127 0.82 6.89 2.89
CA ILE A 127 -0.20 6.30 2.01
C ILE A 127 0.28 6.33 0.56
N GLY A 128 0.16 5.21 -0.15
CA GLY A 128 0.49 5.12 -1.58
C GLY A 128 1.97 4.85 -1.88
N ILE A 129 2.83 4.80 -0.86
CA ILE A 129 4.22 4.34 -1.01
C ILE A 129 4.49 3.15 -0.09
N ASN A 130 5.41 2.30 -0.52
CA ASN A 130 5.72 1.01 0.09
C ASN A 130 7.09 1.00 0.78
N TYR A 131 7.58 2.17 1.19
CA TYR A 131 8.84 2.31 1.90
C TYR A 131 8.75 3.35 3.01
N ILE A 132 9.69 3.30 3.94
CA ILE A 132 9.86 4.30 4.99
C ILE A 132 11.34 4.46 5.36
N LYS A 133 11.75 5.71 5.58
CA LYS A 133 13.09 6.06 6.09
C LYS A 133 13.02 6.25 7.60
N LEU A 134 13.80 5.46 8.31
CA LEU A 134 13.98 5.51 9.76
C LEU A 134 15.33 6.17 10.06
N SER A 135 15.29 7.41 10.55
CA SER A 135 16.48 8.20 10.88
C SER A 135 16.75 8.22 12.40
N GLY A 136 17.92 8.71 12.81
CA GLY A 136 18.28 8.84 14.22
C GLY A 136 18.66 7.51 14.87
N LEU A 137 19.25 6.61 14.09
CA LEU A 137 19.84 5.37 14.57
C LEU A 137 21.29 5.61 15.01
N ASP A 138 21.76 4.80 15.95
CA ASP A 138 23.13 4.80 16.41
C ASP A 138 24.04 4.15 15.36
N MET A 139 25.26 4.65 15.26
CA MET A 139 26.28 4.16 14.34
C MET A 139 26.84 2.80 14.79
N ASN A 140 27.11 1.90 13.84
CA ASN A 140 27.64 0.56 14.09
C ASN A 140 26.82 -0.26 15.11
N HIS A 141 25.49 -0.10 15.08
CA HIS A 141 24.57 -0.74 16.02
C HIS A 141 23.62 -1.70 15.31
N ASP A 142 23.36 -2.84 15.96
CA ASP A 142 22.46 -3.87 15.46
C ASP A 142 21.00 -3.52 15.82
N TYR A 143 20.14 -3.50 14.80
CA TYR A 143 18.71 -3.29 14.93
C TYR A 143 17.95 -4.46 14.32
N GLU A 144 16.77 -4.73 14.87
CA GLU A 144 15.80 -5.66 14.32
C GLU A 144 14.53 -4.90 13.94
N PHE A 145 14.09 -5.06 12.70
CA PHE A 145 12.88 -4.45 12.17
C PHE A 145 11.88 -5.49 11.68
N TYR A 146 10.61 -5.25 11.93
CA TYR A 146 9.51 -5.98 11.32
C TYR A 146 8.28 -5.08 11.20
N ILE A 147 7.36 -5.43 10.31
CA ILE A 147 6.11 -4.69 10.12
C ILE A 147 4.91 -5.58 10.40
N THR A 148 3.83 -4.97 10.91
CA THR A 148 2.55 -5.66 11.08
C THR A 148 1.47 -4.92 10.30
N ILE A 149 0.69 -5.64 9.51
CA ILE A 149 -0.52 -5.13 8.88
C ILE A 149 -1.74 -5.55 9.69
N GLN A 150 -2.53 -4.57 10.11
CA GLN A 150 -3.83 -4.79 10.73
C GLN A 150 -4.90 -4.70 9.66
N THR A 151 -5.64 -5.77 9.46
CA THR A 151 -6.70 -5.86 8.45
C THR A 151 -8.04 -6.16 9.11
N THR A 152 -9.11 -6.12 8.32
CA THR A 152 -10.44 -6.60 8.75
C THR A 152 -10.47 -8.11 9.03
N ALA A 153 -9.55 -8.90 8.47
CA ALA A 153 -9.47 -10.35 8.65
C ALA A 153 -8.47 -10.79 9.73
N GLY A 154 -7.80 -9.84 10.41
CA GLY A 154 -6.80 -10.13 11.43
C GLY A 154 -5.53 -9.31 11.28
N THR A 155 -4.53 -9.61 12.10
CA THR A 155 -3.20 -8.98 12.04
C THR A 155 -2.18 -9.98 11.51
N PHE A 156 -1.35 -9.53 10.57
CA PHE A 156 -0.30 -10.32 9.95
C PHE A 156 1.03 -9.61 10.09
N THR A 157 2.09 -10.36 10.35
CA THR A 157 3.42 -9.84 10.69
C THR A 157 4.43 -10.30 9.65
N SER A 158 5.33 -9.42 9.22
CA SER A 158 6.44 -9.79 8.34
C SER A 158 7.47 -10.66 9.06
N ASP A 159 8.40 -11.20 8.29
CA ASP A 159 9.64 -11.71 8.84
C ASP A 159 10.44 -10.58 9.53
N ASN A 160 11.24 -10.99 10.52
CA ASN A 160 12.15 -10.09 11.21
C ASN A 160 13.44 -9.91 10.40
N ILE A 161 13.84 -8.67 10.21
CA ILE A 161 15.09 -8.33 9.53
C ILE A 161 16.06 -7.73 10.52
N LYS A 162 17.21 -8.36 10.64
CA LYS A 162 18.34 -7.84 11.41
C LYS A 162 19.25 -7.06 10.49
N VAL A 163 19.59 -5.85 10.90
CA VAL A 163 20.43 -4.94 10.13
C VAL A 163 21.39 -4.22 11.06
N LYS A 164 22.62 -4.05 10.62
CA LYS A 164 23.63 -3.27 11.34
C LYS A 164 23.87 -1.97 10.59
N THR A 165 23.77 -0.84 11.28
CA THR A 165 24.11 0.45 10.68
C THR A 165 25.60 0.53 10.36
N HIS A 166 25.95 1.33 9.37
CA HIS A 166 27.34 1.45 8.91
C HIS A 166 28.23 2.17 9.93
N THR A 167 29.53 1.91 9.88
CA THR A 167 30.54 2.73 10.57
C THR A 167 30.88 3.98 9.74
N ILE A 168 31.67 4.91 10.29
CA ILE A 168 32.07 6.12 9.57
C ILE A 168 33.01 5.82 8.40
N GLU A 169 33.77 4.72 8.48
CA GLU A 169 34.68 4.24 7.42
C GLU A 169 33.93 3.51 6.28
N ASN A 170 32.69 3.08 6.53
CA ASN A 170 31.90 2.41 5.52
C ASN A 170 31.15 3.45 4.65
N LEU A 171 31.65 3.62 3.43
CA LEU A 171 31.15 4.57 2.44
C LEU A 171 30.08 3.97 1.50
N THR A 172 29.78 2.67 1.58
CA THR A 172 28.88 1.98 0.62
C THR A 172 27.41 2.41 0.75
N GLY A 173 27.07 3.02 1.89
CA GLY A 173 25.78 3.64 2.13
C GLY A 173 25.66 5.04 1.52
N ILE A 174 26.67 5.55 0.82
CA ILE A 174 26.57 6.81 0.09
C ILE A 174 25.84 6.53 -1.23
N ASN A 175 24.73 7.24 -1.45
CA ASN A 175 24.06 7.30 -2.74
C ASN A 175 23.92 8.77 -3.16
N VAL A 176 24.61 9.17 -4.23
CA VAL A 176 24.62 10.56 -4.69
C VAL A 176 23.73 10.79 -5.90
N CYS A 177 23.07 11.93 -5.96
CA CYS A 177 22.45 12.42 -7.19
C CYS A 177 23.30 13.56 -7.76
N PHE A 178 23.36 13.67 -9.08
CA PHE A 178 24.08 14.76 -9.75
C PHE A 178 23.13 15.90 -10.10
N GLY A 179 23.44 17.10 -9.61
CA GLY A 179 22.82 18.35 -10.06
C GLY A 179 23.58 18.97 -11.24
N ILE A 180 23.51 20.29 -11.35
CA ILE A 180 24.28 21.04 -12.35
C ILE A 180 25.73 21.12 -11.87
N LEU A 181 26.64 20.42 -12.57
CA LEU A 181 28.08 20.38 -12.27
C LEU A 181 28.88 21.40 -13.08
N ASN A 182 28.50 21.61 -14.34
CA ASN A 182 29.12 22.60 -15.21
C ASN A 182 28.06 23.63 -15.61
N GLY A 183 28.40 24.92 -15.56
CA GLY A 183 27.61 25.93 -16.25
C GLY A 183 27.70 25.68 -17.75
N ASN A 184 26.61 25.88 -18.48
CA ASN A 184 26.61 25.77 -19.96
C ASN A 184 27.39 26.90 -20.65
N ASP A 185 28.33 27.55 -19.97
CA ASP A 185 29.13 28.62 -20.53
C ASP A 185 30.45 28.03 -21.03
N GLU A 186 30.46 27.71 -22.31
CA GLU A 186 31.69 27.43 -23.08
C GLU A 186 32.65 28.66 -23.14
N ASN A 187 32.37 29.75 -22.41
CA ASN A 187 33.06 31.04 -22.55
C ASN A 187 33.58 31.70 -21.25
N GLU A 188 33.48 31.10 -20.07
CA GLU A 188 34.08 31.68 -18.86
C GLU A 188 35.30 30.86 -18.38
N GLN A 189 36.47 31.29 -18.85
CA GLN A 189 37.75 31.03 -18.20
C GLN A 189 37.82 31.81 -16.88
N ASP A 190 37.03 31.43 -15.88
CA ASP A 190 37.31 31.80 -14.49
C ASP A 190 38.21 30.73 -13.89
N GLY A 191 39.51 31.02 -13.91
CA GLY A 191 40.62 30.11 -13.63
C GLY A 191 40.82 29.71 -12.17
N ASP A 192 39.75 29.47 -11.40
CA ASP A 192 39.88 29.07 -9.99
C ASP A 192 38.87 28.02 -9.49
N ASN A 193 37.95 27.53 -10.35
CA ASN A 193 37.10 26.39 -10.00
C ASN A 193 37.55 25.14 -10.78
N PRO A 194 38.13 24.11 -10.13
CA PRO A 194 38.33 22.82 -10.77
C PRO A 194 36.95 22.20 -11.04
N SER A 195 36.45 22.38 -12.25
CA SER A 195 35.20 21.77 -12.70
C SER A 195 35.41 20.26 -12.80
N HIS A 196 35.18 19.53 -11.71
CA HIS A 196 35.23 18.08 -11.69
C HIS A 196 34.20 17.51 -12.67
N SER A 197 34.66 16.69 -13.61
CA SER A 197 33.77 16.09 -14.58
C SER A 197 32.86 15.05 -13.89
N LYS A 198 31.62 14.90 -14.37
CA LYS A 198 30.70 13.85 -13.88
C LYS A 198 31.34 12.46 -13.91
N GLN A 199 32.15 12.18 -14.93
CA GLN A 199 32.83 10.90 -15.10
C GLN A 199 33.85 10.62 -13.99
N GLU A 200 34.64 11.63 -13.63
CA GLU A 200 35.64 11.52 -12.55
C GLU A 200 34.96 11.22 -11.20
N LEU A 201 33.80 11.83 -10.94
CA LEU A 201 33.02 11.55 -9.72
C LEU A 201 32.43 10.14 -9.72
N ILE A 202 32.00 9.63 -10.88
CA ILE A 202 31.53 8.24 -11.00
C ILE A 202 32.67 7.26 -10.69
N GLU A 203 33.86 7.50 -11.21
CA GLU A 203 35.04 6.67 -10.91
C GLU A 203 35.39 6.68 -9.41
N ILE A 204 35.24 7.83 -8.73
CA ILE A 204 35.41 7.90 -7.27
C ILE A 204 34.37 7.03 -6.56
N LEU A 205 33.09 7.12 -6.94
CA LEU A 205 32.01 6.33 -6.34
C LEU A 205 32.25 4.83 -6.51
N GLU A 206 32.68 4.39 -7.69
CA GLU A 206 33.03 2.99 -7.96
C GLU A 206 34.20 2.52 -7.07
N ARG A 207 35.21 3.37 -6.83
CA ARG A 207 36.35 3.04 -5.96
C ARG A 207 35.96 2.89 -4.49
N ILE A 208 34.98 3.66 -4.01
CA ILE A 208 34.49 3.59 -2.62
C ILE A 208 33.27 2.67 -2.44
N ASP A 209 32.86 1.96 -3.50
CA ASP A 209 31.67 1.08 -3.56
C ASP A 209 30.37 1.81 -3.15
N ALA A 210 30.28 3.09 -3.51
CA ALA A 210 29.10 3.93 -3.33
C ALA A 210 28.22 3.91 -4.59
N LYS A 211 26.99 4.38 -4.45
CA LYS A 211 25.98 4.39 -5.52
C LYS A 211 25.73 5.81 -6.02
N TYR A 212 25.18 5.90 -7.23
CA TYR A 212 24.58 7.13 -7.73
C TYR A 212 23.25 6.88 -8.40
N SER A 213 22.44 7.93 -8.44
CA SER A 213 21.20 7.99 -9.19
C SER A 213 21.17 9.22 -10.10
N GLU A 214 20.43 9.13 -11.20
CA GLU A 214 20.21 10.29 -12.10
C GLU A 214 19.17 11.26 -11.54
N HIS A 215 18.28 10.77 -10.69
CA HIS A 215 17.22 11.53 -10.06
C HIS A 215 17.28 11.37 -8.54
N VAL A 216 16.86 12.42 -7.83
CA VAL A 216 16.69 12.43 -6.39
C VAL A 216 15.56 11.45 -6.04
N GLY A 217 15.95 10.40 -5.32
CA GLY A 217 15.09 9.35 -4.79
C GLY A 217 15.10 9.31 -3.26
N PRO A 218 14.32 8.41 -2.66
CA PRO A 218 14.24 8.29 -1.20
C PRO A 218 15.54 7.83 -0.54
N ASP A 219 16.36 7.09 -1.28
CA ASP A 219 17.67 6.58 -0.88
C ASP A 219 18.82 7.52 -1.23
N THR A 220 18.57 8.63 -1.95
CA THR A 220 19.57 9.66 -2.19
C THR A 220 20.02 10.28 -0.86
N THR A 221 21.32 10.25 -0.62
CA THR A 221 21.97 10.77 0.59
C THR A 221 22.47 12.18 0.43
N HIS A 222 23.02 12.52 -0.74
CA HIS A 222 23.62 13.82 -1.04
C HIS A 222 23.33 14.19 -2.50
N LEU A 223 23.12 15.47 -2.77
CA LEU A 223 23.10 16.03 -4.11
C LEU A 223 24.45 16.72 -4.37
N LEU A 224 25.19 16.25 -5.38
CA LEU A 224 26.44 16.87 -5.82
C LEU A 224 26.15 17.96 -6.85
N CYS A 225 26.50 19.20 -6.54
CA CYS A 225 26.14 20.33 -7.39
C CYS A 225 27.12 21.51 -7.23
N ASN A 226 27.47 22.17 -8.34
CA ASN A 226 28.28 23.39 -8.35
C ASN A 226 27.44 24.66 -8.50
N ILE A 227 26.27 24.55 -9.13
CA ILE A 227 25.39 25.69 -9.45
C ILE A 227 23.99 25.42 -8.92
N GLN A 228 23.46 26.34 -8.12
CA GLN A 228 22.09 26.24 -7.62
C GLN A 228 21.09 26.28 -8.77
N GLY A 229 20.22 25.28 -8.84
CA GLY A 229 19.14 25.27 -9.83
C GLY A 229 18.84 23.90 -10.41
N GLY A 230 17.75 23.85 -11.18
CA GLY A 230 17.24 22.63 -11.79
C GLY A 230 16.24 21.86 -10.91
N PRO A 231 15.56 20.87 -11.51
CA PRO A 231 14.50 20.11 -10.84
C PRO A 231 15.02 19.27 -9.66
N GLU A 232 16.21 18.69 -9.80
CA GLU A 232 16.80 17.84 -8.75
C GLU A 232 17.28 18.65 -7.54
N TYR A 233 17.73 19.90 -7.75
CA TYR A 233 18.04 20.82 -6.66
C TYR A 233 16.80 21.16 -5.82
N GLN A 234 15.69 21.47 -6.46
CA GLN A 234 14.43 21.74 -5.77
C GLN A 234 13.92 20.52 -4.99
N LYS A 235 13.94 19.32 -5.61
CA LYS A 235 13.58 18.08 -4.92
C LYS A 235 14.47 17.78 -3.72
N ALA A 236 15.79 18.03 -3.84
CA ALA A 236 16.72 17.83 -2.73
C ALA A 236 16.41 18.78 -1.56
N LEU A 237 16.08 20.04 -1.83
CA LEU A 237 15.63 21.00 -0.81
C LEU A 237 14.34 20.53 -0.14
N GLU A 238 13.32 20.15 -0.91
CA GLU A 238 12.05 19.63 -0.39
C GLU A 238 12.26 18.38 0.48
N GLY A 239 13.16 17.48 0.07
CA GLY A 239 13.54 16.28 0.79
C GLY A 239 14.51 16.49 1.95
N SER A 240 14.95 17.72 2.22
CA SER A 240 16.01 18.05 3.20
C SER A 240 17.30 17.22 2.99
N ILE A 241 17.64 16.95 1.73
CA ILE A 241 18.85 16.24 1.33
C ILE A 241 20.01 17.24 1.28
N PRO A 242 21.15 16.95 1.94
CA PRO A 242 22.36 17.77 1.86
C PRO A 242 22.78 18.04 0.40
N ILE A 243 22.95 19.33 0.07
CA ILE A 243 23.44 19.76 -1.25
C ILE A 243 24.88 20.24 -1.08
N VAL A 244 25.82 19.49 -1.62
CA VAL A 244 27.26 19.70 -1.42
C VAL A 244 27.97 19.85 -2.76
N LYS A 245 29.11 20.52 -2.74
CA LYS A 245 30.02 20.55 -3.88
C LYS A 245 30.77 19.21 -4.04
N PRO A 246 31.28 18.87 -5.23
CA PRO A 246 32.00 17.63 -5.50
C PRO A 246 33.21 17.36 -4.58
N GLU A 247 33.84 18.38 -4.02
CA GLU A 247 34.99 18.24 -3.12
C GLU A 247 34.65 17.43 -1.86
N TRP A 248 33.37 17.38 -1.47
CA TRP A 248 32.92 16.52 -0.37
C TRP A 248 33.20 15.04 -0.66
N LEU A 249 32.88 14.58 -1.87
CA LEU A 249 33.06 13.18 -2.26
C LEU A 249 34.56 12.83 -2.35
N ILE A 250 35.35 13.73 -2.93
CA ILE A 250 36.81 13.60 -3.02
C ILE A 250 37.44 13.54 -1.62
N ALA A 251 36.95 14.36 -0.68
CA ALA A 251 37.41 14.32 0.70
C ALA A 251 37.03 13.00 1.40
N CYS A 252 35.83 12.47 1.15
CA CYS A 252 35.41 11.16 1.67
C CYS A 252 36.33 10.04 1.17
N GLU A 253 36.62 10.01 -0.12
CA GLU A 253 37.55 9.02 -0.70
C GLU A 253 38.96 9.16 -0.12
N LYS A 254 39.51 10.37 -0.12
CA LYS A 254 40.89 10.63 0.33
C LYS A 254 41.13 10.25 1.79
N THR A 255 40.13 10.45 2.64
CA THR A 255 40.22 10.16 4.08
C THR A 255 39.75 8.74 4.42
N GLY A 256 39.01 8.10 3.52
CA GLY A 256 38.39 6.80 3.75
C GLY A 256 37.24 6.83 4.76
N VAL A 257 36.72 8.00 5.12
CA VAL A 257 35.62 8.17 6.08
C VAL A 257 34.61 9.21 5.59
N ILE A 258 33.34 9.04 5.94
CA ILE A 258 32.30 9.98 5.55
C ILE A 258 32.53 11.34 6.22
N GLN A 259 32.57 12.39 5.41
CA GLN A 259 32.82 13.75 5.88
C GLN A 259 31.51 14.46 6.23
N ALA A 260 31.58 15.40 7.17
CA ALA A 260 30.44 16.28 7.45
C ALA A 260 30.09 17.11 6.21
N ALA A 261 28.80 17.24 5.88
CA ALA A 261 28.36 17.92 4.67
C ALA A 261 28.46 19.46 4.76
N LEU A 262 28.28 20.03 5.96
CA LEU A 262 28.18 21.48 6.19
C LEU A 262 29.34 22.31 5.60
N PRO A 263 30.63 21.91 5.72
CA PRO A 263 31.74 22.67 5.13
C PRO A 263 31.75 22.73 3.61
N TYR A 264 30.96 21.86 2.96
CA TYR A 264 30.92 21.70 1.50
C TYR A 264 29.62 22.19 0.88
N TYR A 265 28.74 22.82 1.67
CA TYR A 265 27.52 23.42 1.14
C TYR A 265 27.85 24.57 0.18
N LEU A 266 26.98 24.72 -0.82
CA LEU A 266 26.97 25.90 -1.67
C LEU A 266 26.62 27.10 -0.79
N VAL A 267 27.60 27.96 -0.52
CA VAL A 267 27.35 29.22 0.20
C VAL A 267 26.31 30.01 -0.61
N PRO A 268 25.26 30.58 0.01
CA PRO A 268 24.36 31.48 -0.69
C PRO A 268 25.18 32.63 -1.29
N GLN A 269 25.07 32.84 -2.60
CA GLN A 269 25.48 34.09 -3.22
C GLN A 269 24.58 35.17 -2.62
N THR A 270 25.03 35.84 -1.56
CA THR A 270 24.37 37.06 -1.08
C THR A 270 24.34 38.01 -2.28
N PRO A 271 23.17 38.48 -2.75
CA PRO A 271 23.17 39.47 -3.82
C PRO A 271 23.96 40.68 -3.31
N VAL A 272 25.03 41.02 -4.02
CA VAL A 272 25.82 42.22 -3.76
C VAL A 272 24.84 43.37 -3.87
N SER A 273 24.44 43.94 -2.72
CA SER A 273 23.77 45.22 -2.69
C SER A 273 24.75 46.22 -3.28
N GLU A 274 24.50 46.68 -4.50
CA GLU A 274 25.18 47.84 -5.07
C GLU A 274 25.03 48.99 -4.06
N GLU A 275 26.09 49.24 -3.29
CA GLU A 275 26.27 50.50 -2.59
C GLU A 275 26.35 51.59 -3.67
N SER A 276 25.20 52.22 -3.89
CA SER A 276 25.09 53.52 -4.55
C SER A 276 26.04 54.48 -3.83
N SER A 277 27.25 54.61 -4.39
CA SER A 277 28.19 55.64 -4.00
C SER A 277 27.67 57.00 -4.45
N ARG A 278 27.68 57.92 -3.48
CA ARG A 278 27.31 59.33 -3.55
C ARG A 278 28.11 60.12 -4.56
#